data_AF-A0A964AKY1-F1
#
_entry.id   AF-A0A964AKY1-F1
#
_cell.length_a   1.000
_cell.length_b   1.000
_cell.length_c   1.000
_cell.angle_alpha   90.00
_cell.angle_beta   90.00
_cell.angle_gamma   90.00
#
_symmetry.space_group_name_H-M   'P 1'
#
loop_
_entity.id
_entity.type
_entity.pdbx_description
1 polymer ?
#
loop_
_entity_poly.entity_id
_entity_poly.type
_entity_poly.pdbx_seq_one_letter_code
_entity_poly.pdbx_strand_id
1 'polypeptide(L)'
;MSLLILLIACNGKAPDPATETGPDRVPDPPDDGWMAQVPDAAWAETTPAAHGGTSTHFDPELRDAVTAYADCGAELAACLETTQGDFAACMGSVPICQTDTPWTEGPCCPAACEDAFNEKVAAGMSAFDAYARTIVLEPDCFPGLDEEAAR
;
A
#
# COMPACT_ATOMS: atom_id res chain seq x y z
N MET A 1 -2.61 56.13 -30.04
CA MET A 1 -2.80 54.67 -29.87
C MET A 1 -2.75 54.39 -28.38
N SER A 2 -3.92 54.41 -27.73
CA SER A 2 -4.05 54.30 -26.28
C SER A 2 -4.29 52.84 -25.90
N LEU A 3 -3.41 52.31 -25.05
CA LEU A 3 -3.57 51.02 -24.37
C LEU A 3 -4.61 51.19 -23.26
N LEU A 4 -5.77 50.55 -23.39
CA LEU A 4 -6.72 50.39 -22.29
C LEU A 4 -6.42 49.07 -21.58
N ILE A 5 -5.90 49.15 -20.35
CA ILE A 5 -5.70 48.01 -19.45
C ILE A 5 -7.04 47.77 -18.73
N LEU A 6 -7.72 46.67 -19.04
CA LEU A 6 -8.89 46.20 -18.28
C LEU A 6 -8.40 45.49 -17.01
N LEU A 7 -8.55 46.17 -15.86
CA LEU A 7 -8.49 45.55 -14.54
C LEU A 7 -9.80 44.81 -14.27
N ILE A 8 -9.77 43.48 -14.38
CA ILE A 8 -10.87 42.62 -13.94
C ILE A 8 -10.76 42.49 -12.42
N ALA A 9 -11.68 43.12 -11.69
CA ALA A 9 -11.82 42.96 -10.26
C ALA A 9 -12.40 41.58 -9.94
N CYS A 10 -11.63 40.72 -9.28
CA CYS A 10 -12.14 39.50 -8.65
C CYS A 10 -13.03 39.89 -7.46
N ASN A 11 -14.36 39.85 -7.64
CA ASN A 11 -15.31 39.89 -6.54
C ASN A 11 -15.25 38.56 -5.79
N GLY A 12 -14.38 38.49 -4.78
CA GLY A 12 -14.30 37.36 -3.86
C GLY A 12 -15.53 37.32 -2.94
N LYS A 13 -16.53 36.51 -3.31
CA LYS A 13 -17.49 35.99 -2.35
C LYS A 13 -16.95 34.65 -1.86
N ALA A 14 -16.59 34.58 -0.57
CA ALA A 14 -16.23 33.31 0.06
C ALA A 14 -17.41 32.34 -0.08
N PRO A 15 -17.17 31.05 -0.39
CA PRO A 15 -18.24 30.05 -0.36
C PRO A 15 -18.76 29.92 1.07
N ASP A 16 -20.08 29.97 1.23
CA ASP A 16 -20.75 29.66 2.49
C ASP A 16 -20.42 28.19 2.88
N PRO A 17 -20.23 27.88 4.18
CA PRO A 17 -20.06 26.50 4.65
C PRO A 17 -21.41 25.77 4.52
N ALA A 18 -21.74 25.37 3.30
CA ALA A 18 -22.89 24.53 3.02
C ALA A 18 -22.54 23.09 3.43
N THR A 19 -23.21 22.66 4.50
CA THR A 19 -23.57 21.29 4.84
C THR A 19 -23.61 20.33 3.63
N GLU A 20 -22.54 19.56 3.43
CA GLU A 20 -22.54 18.45 2.47
C GLU A 20 -23.22 17.23 3.13
N THR A 21 -24.52 17.08 2.91
CA THR A 21 -25.24 15.82 3.17
C THR A 21 -25.36 15.03 1.87
N GLY A 22 -24.23 14.52 1.38
CA GLY A 22 -24.17 13.53 0.31
C GLY A 22 -24.10 12.10 0.87
N PRO A 23 -24.41 11.07 0.06
CA PRO A 23 -24.23 9.65 0.43
C PRO A 23 -22.75 9.24 0.62
N ASP A 24 -21.81 10.13 0.29
CA ASP A 24 -20.36 9.94 0.40
C ASP A 24 -19.77 10.52 1.70
N ARG A 25 -20.55 10.60 2.79
CA ARG A 25 -19.98 11.02 4.08
C ARG A 25 -19.02 9.93 4.56
N VAL A 26 -17.72 10.22 4.43
CA VAL A 26 -16.66 9.49 5.14
C VAL A 26 -17.06 9.48 6.62
N PRO A 27 -17.17 8.30 7.29
CA PRO A 27 -17.43 8.24 8.72
C PRO A 27 -16.44 9.15 9.45
N ASP A 28 -16.94 9.90 10.44
CA ASP A 28 -16.04 10.63 11.33
C ASP A 28 -15.04 9.62 11.92
N PRO A 29 -13.73 9.94 11.93
CA PRO A 29 -12.73 9.02 12.47
C PRO A 29 -13.13 8.62 13.89
N PRO A 30 -12.90 7.35 14.28
CA PRO A 30 -13.20 6.90 15.63
C PRO A 30 -12.53 7.83 16.64
N ASP A 31 -13.20 8.07 17.77
CA ASP A 31 -12.60 8.86 18.83
C ASP A 31 -11.24 8.28 19.23
N ASP A 32 -10.34 9.14 19.68
CA ASP A 32 -8.99 8.82 20.12
C ASP A 32 -8.94 7.87 21.34
N GLY A 33 -10.11 7.46 21.85
CA GLY A 33 -10.27 6.54 22.97
C GLY A 33 -9.78 5.11 22.70
N TRP A 34 -9.69 4.68 21.43
CA TRP A 34 -9.07 3.38 21.12
C TRP A 34 -7.55 3.39 21.35
N MET A 35 -6.87 4.54 21.15
CA MET A 35 -5.43 4.66 21.38
C MET A 35 -5.07 4.61 22.87
N ALA A 36 -6.01 4.96 23.76
CA ALA A 36 -5.84 4.86 25.20
C ALA A 36 -5.80 3.40 25.73
N GLN A 37 -6.12 2.42 24.89
CA GLN A 37 -6.15 1.00 25.25
C GLN A 37 -4.87 0.25 24.82
N VAL A 38 -3.97 0.91 24.08
CA VAL A 38 -2.73 0.30 23.60
C VAL A 38 -1.66 0.40 24.70
N PRO A 39 -1.12 -0.72 25.21
CA PRO A 39 -0.05 -0.69 26.20
C PRO A 39 1.16 0.10 25.70
N ASP A 40 1.80 0.89 26.57
CA ASP A 40 2.98 1.72 26.24
C ASP A 40 4.10 0.94 25.51
N ALA A 41 4.23 -0.37 25.77
CA ALA A 41 5.20 -1.23 25.10
C ALA A 41 4.93 -1.46 23.60
N ALA A 42 3.68 -1.42 23.15
CA ALA A 42 3.31 -1.61 21.75
C ALA A 42 3.62 -0.37 20.88
N TRP A 43 3.89 0.78 21.49
CA TRP A 43 4.31 2.01 20.80
C TRP A 43 5.82 2.05 20.50
N ALA A 44 6.62 1.20 21.15
CA ALA A 44 8.06 1.18 20.94
C ALA A 44 8.46 0.63 19.55
N GLU A 45 7.54 -0.07 18.87
CA GLU A 45 7.77 -0.70 17.55
C GLU A 45 6.90 -0.14 16.42
N THR A 46 6.17 0.97 16.63
CA THR A 46 5.42 1.57 15.52
C THR A 46 6.38 2.26 14.54
N THR A 47 6.59 1.67 13.37
CA THR A 47 7.19 2.37 12.23
C THR A 47 6.24 3.50 11.80
N PRO A 48 6.69 4.77 11.71
CA PRO A 48 5.83 5.85 11.26
C PRO A 48 5.29 5.55 9.86
N ALA A 49 3.97 5.61 9.68
CA ALA A 49 3.37 5.60 8.35
C ALA A 49 3.85 6.86 7.62
N ALA A 50 4.74 6.71 6.63
CA ALA A 50 5.35 7.83 5.92
C ALA A 50 4.34 8.72 5.17
N HIS A 51 3.08 8.29 5.02
CA HIS A 51 2.05 8.95 4.21
C HIS A 51 0.67 9.06 4.89
N GLY A 52 0.60 9.54 6.14
CA GLY A 52 -0.69 9.93 6.76
C GLY A 52 -1.70 8.79 6.93
N GLY A 53 -1.24 7.54 6.92
CA GLY A 53 -2.07 6.36 7.19
C GLY A 53 -2.30 6.14 8.68
N THR A 54 -3.36 5.40 9.00
CA THR A 54 -3.57 4.83 10.34
C THR A 54 -2.39 3.92 10.71
N SER A 55 -1.95 3.98 11.97
CA SER A 55 -0.93 3.06 12.48
C SER A 55 -1.49 1.64 12.43
N THR A 56 -0.92 0.82 11.55
CA THR A 56 -1.23 -0.60 11.48
C THR A 56 -0.40 -1.29 12.56
N HIS A 57 -1.08 -1.89 13.54
CA HIS A 57 -0.40 -2.77 14.50
C HIS A 57 -0.13 -4.11 13.80
N PHE A 58 1.13 -4.52 13.81
CA PHE A 58 1.60 -5.76 13.22
C PHE A 58 2.22 -6.62 14.31
N ASP A 59 1.69 -7.83 14.52
CA ASP A 59 2.31 -8.81 15.41
C ASP A 59 3.11 -9.81 14.54
N PRO A 60 4.44 -9.69 14.50
CA PRO A 60 5.29 -10.56 13.67
C PRO A 60 5.29 -12.03 14.14
N GLU A 61 4.78 -12.32 15.35
CA GLU A 61 4.71 -13.69 15.86
C GLU A 61 3.51 -14.46 15.31
N LEU A 62 2.48 -13.78 14.77
CA LEU A 62 1.29 -14.41 14.20
C LEU A 62 1.64 -15.33 13.04
N ARG A 63 2.67 -14.97 12.24
CA ARG A 63 3.12 -15.72 11.06
C ARG A 63 1.93 -16.21 10.24
N ASP A 64 1.16 -15.25 9.76
CA ASP A 64 -0.01 -15.43 8.91
C ASP A 64 0.24 -14.89 7.49
N ALA A 65 -0.78 -14.95 6.62
CA ALA A 65 -0.68 -14.51 5.23
C ALA A 65 -0.31 -13.02 5.12
N VAL A 66 -0.80 -12.17 6.03
CA VAL A 66 -0.50 -10.73 6.05
C VAL A 66 0.98 -10.50 6.40
N THR A 67 1.49 -11.23 7.39
CA THR A 67 2.91 -11.20 7.79
C THR A 67 3.81 -11.64 6.65
N ALA A 68 3.49 -12.74 5.98
CA ALA A 68 4.29 -13.21 4.86
C ALA A 68 4.26 -12.25 3.65
N TYR A 69 3.10 -11.62 3.40
CA TYR A 69 2.98 -10.59 2.37
C TYR A 69 3.84 -9.36 2.70
N ALA A 70 3.86 -8.91 3.95
CA ALA A 70 4.72 -7.83 4.40
C ALA A 70 6.21 -8.18 4.24
N ASP A 71 6.61 -9.40 4.59
CA ASP A 71 7.99 -9.88 4.43
C ASP A 71 8.43 -9.88 2.94
N CYS A 72 7.58 -10.37 2.03
CA CYS A 72 7.86 -10.28 0.60
C CYS A 72 7.95 -8.82 0.12
N GLY A 73 7.04 -7.96 0.58
CA GLY A 73 7.09 -6.52 0.27
C GLY A 73 8.40 -5.88 0.73
N ALA A 74 8.93 -6.29 1.89
CA ALA A 74 10.22 -5.83 2.39
C ALA A 74 11.39 -6.30 1.53
N GLU A 75 11.40 -7.57 1.08
CA GLU A 75 12.42 -8.09 0.15
C GLU A 75 12.41 -7.34 -1.19
N LEU A 76 11.22 -7.08 -1.74
CA LEU A 76 11.05 -6.31 -2.97
C LEU A 76 11.49 -4.87 -2.79
N ALA A 77 11.11 -4.22 -1.70
CA ALA A 77 11.52 -2.85 -1.39
C ALA A 77 13.05 -2.74 -1.26
N ALA A 78 13.68 -3.64 -0.49
CA ALA A 78 15.13 -3.69 -0.34
C ALA A 78 15.83 -3.89 -1.69
N CYS A 79 15.30 -4.77 -2.54
CA CYS A 79 15.83 -4.91 -3.89
C CYS A 79 15.72 -3.60 -4.70
N LEU A 80 14.54 -2.97 -4.72
CA LEU A 80 14.29 -1.75 -5.49
C LEU A 80 15.20 -0.59 -5.06
N GLU A 81 15.51 -0.48 -3.77
CA GLU A 81 16.49 0.49 -3.26
C GLU A 81 17.87 0.27 -3.88
N THR A 82 18.31 -0.98 -3.98
CA THR A 82 19.66 -1.32 -4.51
C THR A 82 19.73 -1.26 -6.03
N THR A 83 18.62 -1.52 -6.73
CA THR A 83 18.56 -1.53 -8.20
C THR A 83 18.13 -0.18 -8.79
N GLN A 84 17.95 0.86 -7.97
CA GLN A 84 17.44 2.17 -8.39
C GLN A 84 16.04 2.07 -9.03
N GLY A 85 15.19 1.18 -8.52
CA GLY A 85 13.81 1.01 -8.96
C GLY A 85 13.64 0.11 -10.19
N ASP A 86 14.55 -0.84 -10.44
CA ASP A 86 14.35 -1.83 -11.51
C ASP A 86 13.38 -2.95 -11.06
N PHE A 87 12.08 -2.72 -11.29
CA PHE A 87 11.01 -3.64 -10.91
C PHE A 87 11.12 -5.02 -11.57
N ALA A 88 11.56 -5.08 -12.83
CA ALA A 88 11.68 -6.36 -13.53
C ALA A 88 12.85 -7.19 -12.98
N ALA A 89 13.98 -6.54 -12.69
CA ALA A 89 15.10 -7.21 -12.04
C ALA A 89 14.71 -7.73 -10.64
N CYS A 90 13.97 -6.93 -9.86
CA CYS A 90 13.60 -7.31 -8.50
C CYS A 90 12.60 -8.45 -8.43
N MET A 91 11.57 -8.44 -9.27
CA MET A 91 10.59 -9.54 -9.30
C MET A 91 11.22 -10.90 -9.59
N GLY A 92 12.29 -10.94 -10.40
CA GLY A 92 13.03 -12.18 -10.71
C GLY A 92 14.20 -12.49 -9.78
N SER A 93 14.49 -11.65 -8.78
CA SER A 93 15.67 -11.79 -7.90
C SER A 93 15.34 -12.04 -6.43
N VAL A 94 14.12 -11.75 -5.99
CA VAL A 94 13.69 -12.00 -4.61
C VAL A 94 13.57 -13.50 -4.32
N PRO A 95 13.75 -13.95 -3.06
CA PRO A 95 13.59 -15.36 -2.70
C PRO A 95 12.19 -15.87 -3.01
N ILE A 96 12.07 -17.05 -3.62
CA ILE A 96 10.79 -17.67 -3.95
C ILE A 96 10.40 -18.72 -2.90
N CYS A 97 9.18 -18.62 -2.38
CA CYS A 97 8.64 -19.58 -1.42
C CYS A 97 8.54 -20.98 -2.04
N GLN A 98 8.84 -22.01 -1.26
CA GLN A 98 8.84 -23.40 -1.72
C GLN A 98 7.50 -24.10 -1.50
N THR A 99 6.60 -23.48 -0.73
CA THR A 99 5.28 -24.01 -0.38
C THR A 99 4.17 -22.99 -0.66
N ASP A 100 2.93 -23.49 -0.70
CA ASP A 100 1.72 -22.65 -0.80
C ASP A 100 1.33 -22.02 0.56
N THR A 101 2.20 -22.13 1.58
CA THR A 101 2.02 -21.54 2.91
C THR A 101 3.22 -20.66 3.27
N PRO A 102 3.41 -19.49 2.60
CA PRO A 102 4.56 -18.61 2.77
C PRO A 102 4.86 -18.24 4.23
N TRP A 103 3.82 -18.12 5.05
CA TRP A 103 3.92 -17.76 6.47
C TRP A 103 4.60 -18.82 7.35
N THR A 104 4.74 -20.05 6.85
CA THR A 104 5.49 -21.12 7.50
C THR A 104 6.98 -21.13 7.15
N GLU A 105 7.38 -20.30 6.18
CA GLU A 105 8.76 -20.17 5.67
C GLU A 105 9.43 -18.89 6.20
N GLY A 106 10.66 -18.61 5.76
CA GLY A 106 11.29 -17.31 5.96
C GLY A 106 10.82 -16.27 4.94
N PRO A 107 11.43 -15.06 4.93
CA PRO A 107 11.10 -14.02 3.95
C PRO A 107 11.23 -14.53 2.51
N CYS A 108 10.11 -14.56 1.79
CA CYS A 108 10.02 -15.03 0.42
C CYS A 108 8.74 -14.52 -0.24
N CYS A 109 8.71 -14.56 -1.57
CA CYS A 109 7.54 -14.24 -2.38
C CYS A 109 7.00 -15.52 -3.06
N PRO A 110 5.67 -15.71 -3.18
CA PRO A 110 5.09 -16.82 -3.92
C PRO A 110 5.51 -16.80 -5.39
N ALA A 111 5.85 -17.96 -5.96
CA ALA A 111 6.19 -18.09 -7.38
C ALA A 111 5.08 -17.55 -8.32
N ALA A 112 3.81 -17.73 -7.91
CA ALA A 112 2.65 -17.23 -8.64
C ALA A 112 2.68 -15.71 -8.84
N CYS A 113 3.31 -14.95 -7.95
CA CYS A 113 3.42 -13.49 -8.09
C CYS A 113 4.43 -13.09 -9.17
N GLU A 114 5.54 -13.83 -9.31
CA GLU A 114 6.48 -13.63 -10.41
C GLU A 114 5.81 -13.97 -11.75
N ASP A 115 5.10 -15.09 -11.82
CA ASP A 115 4.37 -15.51 -13.02
C ASP A 115 3.31 -14.46 -13.43
N ALA A 116 2.50 -13.99 -12.48
CA ALA A 116 1.47 -12.99 -12.72
C ALA A 116 2.06 -11.63 -13.15
N PHE A 117 3.22 -11.25 -12.62
CA PHE A 117 3.96 -10.07 -13.06
C PHE A 117 4.45 -10.22 -14.51
N ASN A 118 5.10 -11.35 -14.80
CA ASN A 118 5.66 -11.64 -16.12
C ASN A 118 4.58 -11.70 -17.21
N GLU A 119 3.40 -12.26 -16.90
CA GLU A 119 2.24 -12.25 -17.80
C GLU A 119 1.81 -10.82 -18.16
N LYS A 120 1.75 -9.92 -17.17
CA LYS A 120 1.36 -8.52 -17.39
C LYS A 120 2.39 -7.75 -18.22
N VAL A 121 3.68 -7.98 -17.96
CA VAL A 121 4.77 -7.41 -18.79
C VAL A 121 4.69 -7.95 -20.22
N ALA A 122 4.47 -9.26 -20.39
CA ALA A 122 4.31 -9.87 -21.71
C ALA A 122 3.07 -9.36 -22.46
N ALA A 123 2.02 -8.95 -21.73
CA ALA A 123 0.85 -8.28 -22.27
C ALA A 123 1.08 -6.79 -22.63
N GLY A 124 2.28 -6.26 -22.38
CA GLY A 124 2.70 -4.92 -22.76
C GLY A 124 2.58 -3.86 -21.67
N MET A 125 2.29 -4.24 -20.42
CA MET A 125 2.37 -3.30 -19.29
C MET A 125 3.82 -2.91 -18.99
N SER A 126 4.01 -1.69 -18.47
CA SER A 126 5.31 -1.30 -17.92
C SER A 126 5.62 -2.15 -16.68
N ALA A 127 6.90 -2.34 -16.36
CA ALA A 127 7.29 -3.10 -15.17
C ALA A 127 6.75 -2.47 -13.88
N PHE A 128 6.71 -1.15 -13.78
CA PHE A 128 6.10 -0.47 -12.64
C PHE A 128 4.60 -0.76 -12.52
N ASP A 129 3.84 -0.63 -13.62
CA ASP A 129 2.39 -0.87 -13.59
C ASP A 129 2.08 -2.34 -13.32
N ALA A 130 2.85 -3.26 -13.91
CA ALA A 130 2.71 -4.69 -13.67
C ALA A 130 2.99 -5.04 -12.19
N TYR A 131 4.03 -4.45 -11.59
CA TYR A 131 4.33 -4.58 -10.17
C TYR A 131 3.19 -4.03 -9.30
N ALA A 132 2.80 -2.77 -9.54
CA ALA A 132 1.74 -2.12 -8.76
C ALA A 132 0.44 -2.90 -8.84
N ARG A 133 0.09 -3.43 -10.02
CA ARG A 133 -1.09 -4.26 -10.19
C ARG A 133 -0.98 -5.58 -9.43
N THR A 134 0.13 -6.30 -9.57
CA THR A 134 0.30 -7.67 -9.04
C THR A 134 0.53 -7.71 -7.54
N ILE A 135 1.28 -6.77 -7.00
CA ILE A 135 1.65 -6.78 -5.59
C ILE A 135 0.76 -5.85 -4.79
N VAL A 136 0.46 -4.64 -5.26
CA VAL A 136 -0.18 -3.61 -4.43
C VAL A 136 -1.70 -3.59 -4.58
N LEU A 137 -2.20 -3.65 -5.81
CA LEU A 137 -3.62 -3.43 -6.11
C LEU A 137 -4.44 -4.73 -6.12
N GLU A 138 -3.86 -5.80 -6.63
CA GLU A 138 -4.49 -7.13 -6.78
C GLU A 138 -3.50 -8.23 -6.36
N PRO A 139 -3.19 -8.36 -5.06
CA PRO A 139 -2.28 -9.38 -4.55
C PRO A 139 -2.88 -10.80 -4.57
N ASP A 140 -3.71 -11.13 -5.56
CA ASP A 140 -4.41 -12.42 -5.71
C ASP A 140 -3.42 -13.61 -5.83
N CYS A 141 -2.15 -13.32 -6.15
CA CYS A 141 -1.07 -14.29 -6.22
C CYS A 141 -0.55 -14.72 -4.84
N PHE A 142 -0.96 -14.04 -3.76
CA PHE A 142 -0.62 -14.38 -2.39
C PHE A 142 -1.71 -15.25 -1.74
N PRO A 143 -1.40 -16.50 -1.38
CA PRO A 143 -2.38 -17.39 -0.77
C PRO A 143 -2.77 -16.88 0.63
N GLY A 144 -4.07 -16.93 0.95
CA GLY A 144 -4.58 -16.62 2.30
C GLY A 144 -4.87 -15.15 2.59
N LEU A 145 -4.50 -14.21 1.70
CA LEU A 145 -4.69 -12.78 1.96
C LEU A 145 -6.15 -12.35 1.96
N ASP A 146 -6.97 -12.85 1.03
CA ASP A 146 -8.38 -12.49 0.92
C ASP A 146 -9.18 -12.99 2.14
N GLU A 147 -8.85 -14.19 2.64
CA GLU A 147 -9.48 -14.76 3.82
C GLU A 147 -9.16 -13.96 5.09
N GLU A 148 -7.92 -13.52 5.24
CA GLU A 148 -7.49 -12.68 6.36
C GLU A 148 -8.07 -11.26 6.27
N ALA A 149 -8.17 -10.68 5.07
CA ALA A 149 -8.79 -9.37 4.85
C ALA A 149 -10.30 -9.36 5.15
N ALA A 150 -10.96 -10.51 5.08
CA ALA A 150 -12.38 -10.67 5.40
C ALA A 150 -12.68 -10.87 6.90
N ARG A 151 -11.65 -11.00 7.75
CA ARG A 151 -11.77 -11.28 9.19
C ARG A 151 -11.92 -9.99 10.02
#